data_AF-A0ABD7BZI6-F1
#
_entry.id   AF-A0ABD7BZI6-F1
#
_cell.length_a   1.000
_cell.length_b   1.000
_cell.length_c   1.000
_cell.angle_alpha   90.00
_cell.angle_beta   90.00
_cell.angle_gamma   90.00
#
_symmetry.space_group_name_H-M   'P 1'
#
loop_
_entity.id
_entity.type
_entity.pdbx_description
1 polymer ?
#
loop_
_entity_poly.entity_id
_entity_poly.type
_entity_poly.pdbx_seq_one_letter_code
_entity_poly.pdbx_strand_id
1 'polypeptide(L)' 'MATLSLGVSKAPPIVVAIPSLGVVAIKVGAASLYIEVAEADRLSVEIQHAAHQLSGESQDAAA' A
#
# COMPACT_ATOMS: atom_id res chain seq x y z
N MET A 1 6.88 -12.00 -1.61
CA MET A 1 7.20 -10.59 -1.96
C MET A 1 6.08 -10.07 -2.84
N ALA A 2 5.28 -9.12 -2.36
CA ALA A 2 4.32 -8.44 -3.23
C ALA A 2 5.09 -7.47 -4.14
N THR A 3 4.93 -7.61 -5.45
CA THR A 3 5.54 -6.74 -6.44
C THR A 3 4.43 -5.88 -7.01
N LEU A 4 4.42 -4.57 -6.71
CA LEU A 4 3.50 -3.63 -7.35
C LEU A 4 4.06 -3.30 -8.74
N SER A 5 3.54 -3.94 -9.78
CA SER A 5 4.00 -3.74 -11.16
C SER A 5 3.35 -2.50 -11.80
N LEU A 6 3.84 -1.32 -11.43
CA LEU A 6 3.74 -0.12 -12.26
C LEU A 6 4.96 -0.07 -13.18
N GLY A 7 5.01 -0.98 -14.16
CA GLY A 7 6.17 -1.16 -15.04
C GLY A 7 7.46 -1.50 -14.29
N VAL A 8 7.63 -2.76 -13.88
CA VAL A 8 8.91 -3.36 -13.42
C VAL A 8 9.74 -2.57 -12.40
N SER A 9 9.12 -1.81 -11.48
CA SER A 9 9.84 -1.27 -10.33
C SER A 9 9.99 -2.33 -9.24
N LYS A 10 11.23 -2.66 -8.88
CA LYS A 10 11.55 -3.47 -7.68
C LYS A 10 11.81 -2.60 -6.45
N ALA A 11 11.65 -1.28 -6.57
CA ALA A 11 11.88 -0.37 -5.45
C ALA A 11 10.77 -0.54 -4.40
N PRO A 12 11.11 -0.57 -3.10
CA PRO A 12 10.10 -0.57 -2.07
C PRO A 12 9.26 0.71 -2.15
N PRO A 13 7.95 0.65 -1.84
CA PRO A 13 7.11 1.83 -1.80
C PRO A 13 7.59 2.81 -0.73
N ILE A 14 7.57 4.11 -1.04
CA ILE A 14 7.84 5.19 -0.10
C ILE A 14 6.55 5.98 0.10
N VAL A 15 6.16 6.19 1.36
CA VAL A 15 4.97 6.97 1.73
C VAL A 15 5.42 8.33 2.27
N VAL A 16 4.86 9.42 1.74
CA VAL A 16 5.20 10.80 2.13
C VAL A 16 3.93 11.63 2.27
N ALA A 17 3.81 12.38 3.37
CA ALA A 17 2.76 13.38 3.52
C ALA A 17 3.09 14.65 2.74
N ILE A 18 2.09 15.26 2.08
CA ILE A 18 2.22 16.55 1.39
C ILE A 18 1.19 17.53 1.99
N PRO A 19 1.53 18.20 3.12
CA PRO A 19 0.58 19.03 3.85
C PRO A 19 0.01 20.20 3.04
N SER A 20 0.81 20.79 2.16
CA SER A 20 0.38 21.91 1.31
C SER A 20 -0.73 21.55 0.32
N LEU A 21 -0.92 20.26 0.04
CA LEU A 21 -1.94 19.74 -0.87
C LEU A 21 -2.99 18.88 -0.17
N GLY A 22 -2.83 18.60 1.13
CA GLY A 22 -3.75 17.74 1.87
C GLY A 22 -3.80 16.29 1.37
N VAL A 23 -2.67 15.77 0.85
CA VAL A 23 -2.59 14.41 0.30
C VAL A 23 -1.43 13.61 0.88
N VAL A 24 -1.56 12.29 0.83
CA VAL A 24 -0.47 11.32 1.01
C VAL A 24 -0.02 10.84 -0.36
N ALA A 25 1.28 10.86 -0.62
CA ALA A 25 1.87 10.31 -1.83
C ALA A 25 2.53 8.95 -1.55
N ILE A 26 2.18 7.95 -2.35
CA ILE A 26 2.86 6.65 -2.38
C ILE A 26 3.69 6.58 -3.66
N LYS A 27 5.02 6.55 -3.51
CA LYS A 27 5.98 6.46 -4.61
C LYS A 27 6.43 5.03 -4.80
N VAL A 28 6.32 4.52 -6.03
CA VAL A 28 6.81 3.19 -6.41
C VAL A 28 7.57 3.31 -7.73
N GLY A 29 8.90 3.28 -7.65
CA GLY A 29 9.76 3.57 -8.81
C GLY A 29 9.49 4.95 -9.38
N ALA A 30 9.12 5.00 -10.67
CA ALA A 30 8.79 6.24 -11.38
C ALA A 30 7.32 6.66 -11.22
N ALA A 31 6.47 5.83 -10.60
CA ALA A 31 5.06 6.13 -10.41
C ALA A 31 4.79 6.73 -9.04
N SER A 32 3.82 7.65 -8.97
CA SER A 32 3.34 8.25 -7.73
C SER A 32 1.82 8.18 -7.70
N LEU A 33 1.26 7.66 -6.61
CA LEU A 33 -0.17 7.71 -6.31
C LEU A 33 -0.39 8.80 -5.25
N TYR A 34 -1.30 9.74 -5.51
CA TYR A 34 -1.67 10.80 -4.57
C TYR A 34 -3.09 10.52 -4.06
N ILE A 35 -3.24 10.51 -2.73
CA ILE A 35 -4.47 10.08 -2.07
C ILE A 35 -4.84 11.16 -1.05
N GLU A 36 -6.09 11.60 -1.06
CA GLU A 36 -6.62 12.51 -0.03
C GLU A 36 -6.59 11.85 1.35
N VAL A 37 -6.46 12.64 2.41
CA VAL A 37 -6.31 12.11 3.79
C VAL A 37 -7.40 11.10 4.16
N ALA A 38 -8.67 11.43 3.90
CA ALA A 38 -9.79 10.56 4.26
C ALA A 38 -9.74 9.21 3.54
N GLU A 39 -9.33 9.20 2.26
CA GLU A 39 -9.21 7.95 1.50
C GLU A 39 -7.93 7.18 1.90
N ALA A 40 -6.86 7.87 2.28
CA ALA A 40 -5.63 7.23 2.77
C ALA A 40 -5.88 6.47 4.08
N ASP A 41 -6.68 7.02 4.99
CA ASP A 41 -7.07 6.34 6.23
C ASP A 41 -7.88 5.07 5.94
N ARG A 42 -8.85 5.16 5.02
CA ARG A 42 -9.66 4.02 4.58
C ARG A 42 -8.81 2.94 3.92
N LEU A 43 -7.93 3.32 3.00
CA LEU A 43 -7.03 2.41 2.30
C LEU A 43 -6.07 1.69 3.26
N SER A 44 -5.57 2.39 4.30
CA SER A 44 -4.72 1.78 5.33
C SER A 44 -5.42 0.60 6.02
N VAL A 45 -6.70 0.76 6.36
CA VAL A 45 -7.51 -0.31 6.97
C VAL A 45 -7.69 -1.48 6.01
N GLU A 46 -8.00 -1.21 4.74
CA GLU A 46 -8.17 -2.27 3.72
C GLU A 46 -6.87 -3.06 3.50
N ILE A 47 -5.72 -2.38 3.45
CA ILE A 47 -4.40 -3.01 3.33
C ILE A 47 -4.12 -3.92 4.54
N GLN A 48 -4.37 -3.43 5.76
CA GLN A 48 -4.17 -4.22 6.98
C GLN A 48 -5.10 -5.45 6.99
N HIS A 49 -6.35 -5.28 6.61
CA HIS A 49 -7.32 -6.38 6.53
C HIS A 49 -6.87 -7.45 5.52
N ALA A 50 -6.46 -7.05 4.31
CA ALA A 50 -5.94 -7.98 3.31
C ALA A 50 -4.66 -8.71 3.80
N ALA A 51 -3.76 -8.01 4.49
CA ALA A 51 -2.55 -8.63 5.06
C ALA A 51 -2.90 -9.67 6.14
N HIS A 52 -3.90 -9.38 6.99
CA HIS A 52 -4.38 -10.32 8.00
C HIS A 52 -5.06 -11.55 7.38
N GLN A 53 -5.86 -11.38 6.34
CA GLN A 53 -6.47 -12.49 5.61
C GLN A 53 -5.40 -13.45 5.08
N LEU A 54 -4.37 -12.93 4.41
CA LEU A 54 -3.26 -13.75 3.90
C LEU A 54 -2.47 -14.44 5.01
N SER A 55 -2.32 -13.78 6.17
CA SER A 55 -1.62 -14.36 7.32
C SER A 55 -2.44 -15.47 7.99
N GLY A 56 -3.78 -15.35 8.01
CA GLY A 56 -4.70 -16.35 8.54
C GLY A 56 -4.88 -17.55 7.59
N GLU A 57 -5.04 -17.31 6.28
CA GLU A 57 -5.07 -18.36 5.25
C GLU A 57 -3.78 -19.20 5.25
N SER A 58 -2.64 -18.59 5.57
CA SER A 58 -1.36 -19.28 5.70
C SER A 58 -1.28 -20.24 6.90
N GLN A 59 -2.14 -20.10 7.91
CA GLN A 59 -2.20 -21.02 9.07
C GLN A 59 -3.15 -22.19 8.81
N ASP A 60 -4.29 -21.97 8.15
CA ASP A 60 -5.22 -23.04 7.78
C ASP A 60 -4.69 -23.93 6.65
N ALA A 61 -3.87 -23.40 5.73
CA ALA A 61 -3.25 -24.21 4.66
C ALA A 61 -2.08 -25.09 5.15
N ALA A 62 -1.66 -24.97 6.41
CA ALA A 62 -0.57 -25.73 7.01
C ALA A 62 -1.03 -26.80 8.04
N ALA A 63 -2.34 -26.96 8.23
CA ALA A 63 -2.98 -27.97 9.07
C ALA A 63 -3.59 -29.10 8.20
#